data_AF-A0A8H5H7J5-F1
#
_entry.id   AF-A0A8H5H7J5-F1
#
_cell.length_a   1.000
_cell.length_b   1.000
_cell.length_c   1.000
_cell.angle_alpha   90.00
_cell.angle_beta   90.00
_cell.angle_gamma   90.00
#
_symmetry.space_group_name_H-M   'P 1'
#
loop_
_entity.id
_entity.type
_entity.pdbx_description
1 polymer ?
#
loop_
_entity_poly.entity_id
_entity_poly.type
_entity_poly.pdbx_seq_one_letter_code
_entity_poly.pdbx_strand_id
1 'polypeptide(L)'
;MTHTQTSSIDSMCSSLSFPSSSSSPLSSVISVRDEAFKAAVDDLKTGPRSLQSLVETATALIDTFAANEQENTFDYNGSKLQLHDVLRAMLYHAEGCGGQGGNRYTASAICLCAVHDDPDNEKTLQMLRDLAKTWVSHLLFIFHITAFHATEWNLGARTKYSLNSREREFRKQLLQRDGYRCIVTDSVDEAHPNHQGPYDVVYELKGCHIIQQAIAIHNSEGDQDVSNSAVTTFDILRNYASLSPEAIQELEDNIEDPYNGILLAVDPRYGFERFQWCLQETETRDRYKVKIYGRVYGIHGMAWTDSKFVEFKDHSEEFRADKGESLRKRGREIPLPNPCYLRIHAAVAGILNMSGAGKFFDELLKKFGRQKGCSAVRSWEGFDRVIETANLRKELSILMCPEL
;
A
#
# COMPACT_ATOMS: atom_id res chain seq x y z
N MET A 1 67.27 47.25 27.04
CA MET A 1 66.27 47.54 25.99
C MET A 1 66.76 46.80 24.74
N THR A 2 66.23 45.68 24.30
CA THR A 2 64.84 45.20 24.23
C THR A 2 64.80 43.67 24.32
N HIS A 3 63.84 43.14 25.10
CA HIS A 3 63.33 41.78 25.03
C HIS A 3 62.56 41.59 23.68
N THR A 4 62.16 40.42 23.16
CA THR A 4 61.59 39.23 23.80
C THR A 4 61.38 38.11 22.74
N GLN A 5 61.49 36.86 23.20
CA GLN A 5 60.60 35.71 23.00
C GLN A 5 60.42 34.99 21.65
N THR A 6 60.83 33.73 21.75
CA THR A 6 60.46 32.48 21.09
C THR A 6 58.98 32.12 21.15
N SER A 7 58.41 31.60 20.06
CA SER A 7 57.12 30.90 20.02
C SER A 7 57.31 29.38 19.97
N SER A 8 56.59 28.68 20.85
CA SER A 8 56.46 27.23 20.95
C SER A 8 55.19 26.78 20.23
N ILE A 9 55.26 25.66 19.53
CA ILE A 9 54.15 24.98 18.87
C ILE A 9 53.64 23.91 19.85
N ASP A 10 52.34 23.94 20.17
CA ASP A 10 51.65 22.78 20.73
C ASP A 10 50.14 22.80 20.45
N SER A 11 49.68 21.60 20.06
CA SER A 11 48.39 20.98 20.40
C SER A 11 47.07 21.67 20.03
N MET A 12 46.40 21.11 19.00
CA MET A 12 44.95 21.21 18.84
C MET A 12 44.34 19.82 18.67
N CYS A 13 43.74 19.32 19.75
CA CYS A 13 42.76 18.25 19.74
C CYS A 13 41.44 18.89 20.21
N SER A 14 40.54 19.19 19.27
CA SER A 14 39.25 19.81 19.58
C SER A 14 38.17 18.75 19.67
N SER A 15 37.73 18.52 20.90
CA SER A 15 36.50 17.86 21.30
C SER A 15 35.27 18.47 20.61
N LEU A 16 34.46 17.62 19.96
CA LEU A 16 33.15 17.98 19.42
C LEU A 16 32.13 18.03 20.56
N SER A 17 31.73 19.24 20.93
CA SER A 17 30.59 19.49 21.81
C SER A 17 29.33 19.67 20.95
N PHE A 18 28.32 18.82 21.15
CA PHE A 18 27.01 18.99 20.54
C PHE A 18 26.28 20.20 21.16
N PRO A 19 25.62 21.05 20.37
CA PRO A 19 24.78 22.11 20.92
C PRO A 19 23.48 21.50 21.45
N SER A 20 23.31 21.55 22.77
CA SER A 20 22.05 21.26 23.46
C SER A 20 21.00 22.32 23.12
N SER A 21 20.12 22.01 22.17
CA SER A 21 18.98 22.87 21.79
C SER A 21 17.70 22.45 22.51
N SER A 22 17.13 23.42 23.24
CA SER A 22 15.71 23.56 23.63
C SER A 22 14.98 22.30 24.11
N SER A 23 14.87 22.14 25.43
CA SER A 23 13.90 21.28 26.11
C SER A 23 12.46 21.75 25.83
N SER A 24 11.80 21.11 24.86
CA SER A 24 10.36 21.28 24.60
C SER A 24 9.53 20.36 25.52
N PRO A 25 8.34 20.79 25.98
CA PRO A 25 7.51 20.09 26.96
C PRO A 25 6.70 18.96 26.31
N LEU A 26 7.38 17.90 25.88
CA LEU A 26 6.77 16.67 25.31
C LEU A 26 6.45 15.63 26.40
N SER A 27 5.99 16.06 27.58
CA SER A 27 5.75 15.16 28.71
C SER A 27 4.40 14.44 28.66
N SER A 28 3.45 14.89 27.84
CA SER A 28 2.26 14.10 27.51
C SER A 28 2.62 13.03 26.48
N VAL A 29 2.13 11.80 26.67
CA VAL A 29 2.27 10.71 25.70
C VAL A 29 1.55 11.14 24.43
N ILE A 30 2.31 11.59 23.43
CA ILE A 30 1.77 11.89 22.10
C ILE A 30 1.51 10.56 21.41
N SER A 31 0.25 10.32 21.05
CA SER A 31 -0.12 9.20 20.19
C SER A 31 0.39 9.50 18.77
N VAL A 32 0.86 8.47 18.07
CA VAL A 32 1.29 8.58 16.65
C VAL A 32 0.16 9.04 15.71
N ARG A 33 -1.09 9.04 16.21
CA ARG A 33 -2.27 9.54 15.49
C ARG A 33 -2.59 11.01 15.78
N ASP A 34 -1.97 11.61 16.79
CA ASP A 34 -2.26 12.97 17.21
C ASP A 34 -1.78 13.99 16.18
N GLU A 35 -2.54 15.08 16.01
CA GLU A 35 -2.15 16.20 15.14
C GLU A 35 -0.79 16.81 15.53
N ALA A 36 -0.43 16.76 16.81
CA ALA A 36 0.88 17.19 17.28
C ALA A 36 2.02 16.29 16.76
N PHE A 37 1.80 14.97 16.68
CA PHE A 37 2.76 14.05 16.06
C PHE A 37 2.92 14.38 14.57
N LYS A 38 1.79 14.54 13.85
CA LYS A 38 1.78 14.85 12.42
C LYS A 38 2.52 16.16 12.12
N ALA A 39 2.26 17.21 12.89
CA ALA A 39 2.94 18.49 12.76
C ALA A 39 4.46 18.36 12.98
N ALA A 40 4.87 17.60 14.02
CA ALA A 40 6.29 17.37 14.27
C ALA A 40 6.98 16.53 13.17
N VAL A 41 6.25 15.60 12.54
CA VAL A 41 6.76 14.88 11.34
C VAL A 41 6.96 15.86 10.18
N ASP A 42 6.02 16.78 9.96
CA ASP A 42 6.12 17.81 8.92
C ASP A 42 7.30 18.78 9.16
N ASP A 43 7.52 19.18 10.41
CA ASP A 43 8.69 19.99 10.81
C ASP A 43 10.00 19.27 10.51
N LEU A 44 10.12 17.98 10.86
CA LEU A 44 11.33 17.21 10.60
C LEU A 44 11.53 16.94 9.10
N LYS A 45 10.43 16.73 8.37
CA LYS A 45 10.41 16.56 6.90
C LYS A 45 10.86 17.82 6.18
N THR A 46 10.54 19.01 6.68
CA THR A 46 10.92 20.29 6.07
C THR A 46 12.22 20.88 6.65
N GLY A 47 12.71 20.31 7.75
CA GLY A 47 13.90 20.78 8.47
C GLY A 47 15.23 20.62 7.73
N PRO A 48 16.35 21.02 8.36
CA PRO A 48 17.66 21.07 7.71
C PRO A 48 18.40 19.72 7.66
N ARG A 49 17.95 18.69 8.39
CA ARG A 49 18.60 17.37 8.39
C ARG A 49 18.58 16.77 6.99
N SER A 50 19.70 16.20 6.55
CA SER A 50 19.76 15.52 5.27
C SER A 50 18.90 14.25 5.29
N LEU A 51 18.35 13.87 4.13
CA LEU A 51 17.59 12.64 3.97
C LEU A 51 18.43 11.42 4.41
N GLN A 52 19.70 11.37 4.01
CA GLN A 52 20.62 10.30 4.39
C GLN A 52 20.74 10.18 5.92
N SER A 53 20.93 11.28 6.64
CA SER A 53 21.02 11.25 8.12
C SER A 53 19.74 10.74 8.77
N LEU A 54 18.57 11.13 8.24
CA LEU A 54 17.28 10.65 8.73
C LEU A 54 17.14 9.13 8.51
N VAL A 55 17.49 8.64 7.32
CA VAL A 55 17.42 7.21 6.99
C VAL A 55 18.39 6.38 7.86
N GLU A 56 19.62 6.85 8.06
CA GLU A 56 20.61 6.19 8.93
C GLU A 56 20.11 6.14 10.38
N THR A 57 19.56 7.24 10.88
CA THR A 57 18.99 7.31 12.25
C THR A 57 17.79 6.37 12.38
N ALA A 58 16.86 6.40 11.41
CA ALA A 58 15.69 5.52 11.40
C ALA A 58 16.08 4.04 11.35
N THR A 59 17.10 3.70 10.55
CA THR A 59 17.62 2.32 10.46
C THR A 59 18.20 1.85 11.79
N ALA A 60 19.01 2.69 12.44
CA ALA A 60 19.57 2.37 13.75
C ALA A 60 18.47 2.15 14.81
N LEU A 61 17.42 2.98 14.81
CA LEU A 61 16.26 2.81 15.71
C LEU A 61 15.52 1.50 15.45
N ILE A 62 15.33 1.13 14.18
CA ILE A 62 14.71 -0.16 13.80
C ILE A 62 15.55 -1.32 14.29
N ASP A 63 16.87 -1.25 14.15
CA ASP A 63 17.77 -2.33 14.56
C ASP A 63 17.80 -2.50 16.09
N THR A 64 17.78 -1.39 16.85
CA THR A 64 17.60 -1.44 18.31
C THR A 64 16.24 -2.05 18.69
N PHE A 65 15.15 -1.61 18.03
CA PHE A 65 13.81 -2.17 18.26
C PHE A 65 13.75 -3.67 17.91
N ALA A 66 14.44 -4.10 16.86
CA ALA A 66 14.53 -5.49 16.45
C ALA A 66 15.22 -6.38 17.52
N ALA A 67 16.17 -5.84 18.28
CA ALA A 67 16.85 -6.57 19.36
C ALA A 67 15.94 -6.86 20.57
N ASN A 68 14.79 -6.19 20.69
CA ASN A 68 13.84 -6.40 21.79
C ASN A 68 12.64 -7.27 21.36
N GLU A 69 12.74 -8.59 21.56
CA GLU A 69 11.72 -9.57 21.11
C GLU A 69 10.33 -9.35 21.72
N GLN A 70 10.25 -8.85 22.96
CA GLN A 70 8.96 -8.60 23.63
C GLN A 70 8.27 -7.37 23.05
N GLU A 71 9.06 -6.35 22.72
CA GLU A 71 8.54 -5.09 22.20
C GLU A 71 8.16 -5.15 20.72
N ASN A 72 8.88 -5.95 19.94
CA ASN A 72 8.76 -5.99 18.49
C ASN A 72 7.73 -6.98 17.92
N THR A 73 7.10 -7.81 18.75
CA THR A 73 6.15 -8.83 18.28
C THR A 73 4.70 -8.37 18.46
N PHE A 74 3.95 -8.32 17.37
CA PHE A 74 2.50 -8.16 17.39
C PHE A 74 1.84 -9.54 17.33
N ASP A 75 1.47 -10.07 18.49
CA ASP A 75 0.64 -11.27 18.61
C ASP A 75 -0.84 -10.86 18.61
N TYR A 76 -1.58 -11.40 17.64
CA TYR A 76 -3.00 -11.16 17.53
C TYR A 76 -3.72 -12.46 17.21
N ASN A 77 -4.46 -12.96 18.20
CA ASN A 77 -5.19 -14.23 18.12
C ASN A 77 -4.32 -15.43 17.69
N GLY A 78 -3.05 -15.47 18.11
CA GLY A 78 -2.10 -16.55 17.83
C GLY A 78 -1.38 -16.44 16.48
N SER A 79 -1.73 -15.45 15.65
CA SER A 79 -0.91 -15.06 14.51
C SER A 79 0.08 -13.99 14.97
N LYS A 80 1.33 -14.08 14.54
CA LYS A 80 2.41 -13.19 14.96
C LYS A 80 2.98 -12.41 13.79
N LEU A 81 3.26 -11.13 14.01
CA LEU A 81 3.92 -10.24 13.06
C LEU A 81 5.08 -9.52 13.74
N GLN A 82 6.23 -9.48 13.07
CA GLN A 82 7.39 -8.73 13.54
C GLN A 82 7.25 -7.26 13.10
N LEU A 83 7.07 -6.35 14.05
CA LEU A 83 6.80 -4.94 13.78
C LEU A 83 8.03 -4.21 13.23
N HIS A 84 9.23 -4.62 13.64
CA HIS A 84 10.47 -4.05 13.09
C HIS A 84 10.62 -4.35 11.59
N ASP A 85 10.13 -5.51 11.12
CA ASP A 85 10.11 -5.85 9.69
C ASP A 85 9.11 -4.98 8.91
N VAL A 86 7.99 -4.58 9.53
CA VAL A 86 7.06 -3.61 8.95
C VAL A 86 7.73 -2.24 8.80
N LEU A 87 8.38 -1.73 9.86
CA LEU A 87 9.09 -0.44 9.80
C LEU A 87 10.19 -0.45 8.73
N ARG A 88 10.99 -1.52 8.68
CA ARG A 88 12.05 -1.71 7.70
C ARG A 88 11.51 -1.76 6.28
N ALA A 89 10.43 -2.51 6.04
CA ALA A 89 9.81 -2.63 4.73
C ALA A 89 9.17 -1.31 4.27
N MET A 90 8.50 -0.59 5.18
CA MET A 90 7.95 0.74 4.90
C MET A 90 9.06 1.71 4.48
N LEU A 91 10.18 1.76 5.22
CA LEU A 91 11.32 2.61 4.89
C LEU A 91 11.95 2.22 3.54
N TYR A 92 12.16 0.93 3.31
CA TYR A 92 12.79 0.42 2.07
C TYR A 92 11.97 0.75 0.82
N HIS A 93 10.64 0.62 0.88
CA HIS A 93 9.75 0.86 -0.27
C HIS A 93 9.33 2.33 -0.45
N ALA A 94 9.66 3.21 0.50
CA ALA A 94 9.18 4.59 0.51
C ALA A 94 9.68 5.40 -0.70
N GLU A 95 10.95 5.23 -1.08
CA GLU A 95 11.52 5.90 -2.25
C GLU A 95 10.87 5.45 -3.56
N GLY A 96 10.59 4.15 -3.69
CA GLY A 96 9.90 3.61 -4.86
C GLY A 96 8.42 4.01 -4.95
N CYS A 97 7.83 4.53 -3.86
CA CYS A 97 6.44 4.97 -3.80
C CYS A 97 6.33 6.48 -4.09
N GLY A 98 6.90 7.30 -3.21
CA GLY A 98 6.81 8.76 -3.22
C GLY A 98 8.14 9.48 -3.45
N GLY A 99 9.16 8.79 -3.96
CA GLY A 99 10.50 9.35 -4.17
C GLY A 99 11.14 9.83 -2.86
N GLN A 100 11.91 10.92 -2.94
CA GLN A 100 12.54 11.50 -1.76
C GLN A 100 11.54 11.99 -0.71
N GLY A 101 10.35 12.46 -1.14
CA GLY A 101 9.32 12.94 -0.21
C GLY A 101 8.77 11.80 0.66
N GLY A 102 8.45 10.66 0.04
CA GLY A 102 7.99 9.46 0.74
C GLY A 102 9.05 8.92 1.68
N ASN A 103 10.29 8.77 1.19
CA ASN A 103 11.42 8.31 2.00
C ASN A 103 11.65 9.21 3.21
N ARG A 104 11.60 10.54 3.00
CA ARG A 104 11.77 11.51 4.07
C ARG A 104 10.65 11.45 5.09
N TYR A 105 9.39 11.34 4.66
CA TYR A 105 8.26 11.16 5.57
C TYR A 105 8.45 9.94 6.46
N THR A 106 8.76 8.78 5.87
CA THR A 106 8.91 7.53 6.62
C THR A 106 10.08 7.59 7.61
N ALA A 107 11.24 8.08 7.17
CA ALA A 107 12.39 8.25 8.04
C ALA A 107 12.12 9.25 9.17
N SER A 108 11.46 10.38 8.88
CA SER A 108 11.06 11.37 9.89
C SER A 108 10.10 10.80 10.91
N ALA A 109 9.07 10.06 10.48
CA ALA A 109 8.10 9.43 11.39
C ALA A 109 8.78 8.46 12.36
N ILE A 110 9.74 7.64 11.88
CA ILE A 110 10.52 6.73 12.72
C ILE A 110 11.44 7.49 13.67
N CYS A 111 12.17 8.50 13.17
CA CYS A 111 13.08 9.31 13.99
C CYS A 111 12.34 10.03 15.12
N LEU A 112 11.12 10.50 14.88
CA LEU A 112 10.32 11.20 15.87
C LEU A 112 9.89 10.30 17.05
N CYS A 113 9.93 8.98 16.89
CA CYS A 113 9.70 8.05 17.99
C CYS A 113 10.85 8.05 19.02
N ALA A 114 12.04 8.55 18.69
CA ALA A 114 13.18 8.58 19.62
C ALA A 114 12.97 9.65 20.70
N VAL A 115 12.60 9.21 21.90
CA VAL A 115 12.43 10.07 23.06
C VAL A 115 13.81 10.34 23.67
N HIS A 116 14.18 11.61 23.81
CA HIS A 116 15.48 12.04 24.35
C HIS A 116 16.70 11.50 23.60
N ASP A 117 16.56 11.17 22.31
CA ASP A 117 17.60 10.54 21.48
C ASP A 117 18.12 9.21 22.07
N ASP A 118 17.33 8.56 22.93
CA ASP A 118 17.65 7.29 23.55
C ASP A 118 16.88 6.15 22.84
N PRO A 119 17.57 5.31 22.06
CA PRO A 119 16.95 4.24 21.28
C PRO A 119 16.46 3.08 22.15
N ASP A 120 17.03 2.90 23.35
CA ASP A 120 16.70 1.81 24.29
C ASP A 120 15.60 2.22 25.28
N ASN A 121 15.18 3.48 25.25
CA ASN A 121 14.13 4.00 26.12
C ASN A 121 12.80 3.26 25.90
N GLU A 122 12.15 2.82 26.99
CA GLU A 122 10.87 2.12 26.94
C GLU A 122 9.80 2.93 26.17
N LYS A 123 9.78 4.26 26.32
CA LYS A 123 8.85 5.13 25.58
C LYS A 123 9.20 5.19 24.10
N THR A 124 10.49 5.16 23.73
CA THR A 124 10.93 5.06 22.32
C THR A 124 10.43 3.76 21.69
N LEU A 125 10.66 2.62 22.36
CA LEU A 125 10.21 1.31 21.89
C LEU A 125 8.69 1.24 21.75
N GLN A 126 7.96 1.79 22.72
CA GLN A 126 6.51 1.86 22.68
C GLN A 126 6.00 2.74 21.52
N MET A 127 6.62 3.90 21.26
CA MET A 127 6.25 4.75 20.13
C MET A 127 6.53 4.09 18.77
N LEU A 128 7.64 3.36 18.64
CA LEU A 128 7.96 2.59 17.43
C LEU A 128 6.94 1.46 17.20
N ARG A 129 6.57 0.75 18.27
CA ARG A 129 5.51 -0.26 18.25
C ARG A 129 4.18 0.34 17.80
N ASP A 130 3.79 1.49 18.33
CA ASP A 130 2.52 2.14 18.00
C ASP A 130 2.50 2.67 16.55
N LEU A 131 3.63 3.21 16.08
CA LEU A 131 3.80 3.60 14.68
C LEU A 131 3.63 2.40 13.75
N ALA A 132 4.33 1.29 14.03
CA ALA A 132 4.26 0.08 13.23
C ALA A 132 2.83 -0.50 13.21
N LYS A 133 2.17 -0.59 14.37
CA LYS A 133 0.77 -1.03 14.46
C LYS A 133 -0.16 -0.12 13.66
N THR A 134 0.05 1.19 13.69
CA THR A 134 -0.75 2.16 12.93
C THR A 134 -0.60 1.94 11.42
N TRP A 135 0.60 1.67 10.92
CA TRP A 135 0.80 1.31 9.51
C TRP A 135 0.17 -0.04 9.15
N VAL A 136 0.25 -1.04 10.04
CA VAL A 136 -0.41 -2.34 9.85
C VAL A 136 -1.93 -2.16 9.77
N SER A 137 -2.55 -1.48 10.74
CA SER A 137 -4.00 -1.41 10.89
C SER A 137 -4.67 -0.44 9.90
N HIS A 138 -4.03 0.70 9.60
CA HIS A 138 -4.65 1.74 8.77
C HIS A 138 -4.14 1.79 7.34
N LEU A 139 -2.94 1.32 7.04
CA LEU A 139 -2.48 1.27 5.65
C LEU A 139 -2.59 -0.15 5.09
N LEU A 140 -1.80 -1.07 5.63
CA LEU A 140 -1.60 -2.38 5.01
C LEU A 140 -2.88 -3.24 5.07
N PHE A 141 -3.59 -3.22 6.19
CA PHE A 141 -4.84 -3.96 6.34
C PHE A 141 -5.91 -3.47 5.36
N ILE A 142 -6.06 -2.15 5.18
CA ILE A 142 -7.07 -1.57 4.29
C ILE A 142 -6.84 -1.97 2.83
N PHE A 143 -5.58 -1.91 2.37
CA PHE A 143 -5.23 -2.40 1.03
C PHE A 143 -5.48 -3.92 0.90
N HIS A 144 -5.10 -4.70 1.92
CA HIS A 144 -5.20 -6.16 1.88
C HIS A 144 -6.65 -6.68 1.95
N ILE A 145 -7.49 -6.15 2.84
CA ILE A 145 -8.88 -6.60 3.02
C ILE A 145 -9.74 -6.31 1.79
N THR A 146 -9.47 -5.18 1.14
CA THR A 146 -10.18 -4.78 -0.08
C THR A 146 -9.92 -5.77 -1.22
N ALA A 147 -8.67 -6.21 -1.36
CA ALA A 147 -8.29 -7.26 -2.30
C ALA A 147 -9.02 -8.57 -2.03
N PHE A 148 -9.15 -8.95 -0.76
CA PHE A 148 -9.83 -10.18 -0.37
C PHE A 148 -11.32 -10.15 -0.77
N HIS A 149 -12.03 -9.06 -0.46
CA HIS A 149 -13.44 -8.93 -0.76
C HIS A 149 -13.76 -8.82 -2.27
N ALA A 150 -12.88 -8.20 -3.06
CA ALA A 150 -13.03 -8.17 -4.52
C ALA A 150 -13.12 -9.59 -5.12
N THR A 151 -12.43 -10.56 -4.53
CA THR A 151 -12.45 -11.95 -5.01
C THR A 151 -13.68 -12.72 -4.55
N GLU A 152 -14.14 -12.54 -3.31
CA GLU A 152 -15.29 -13.30 -2.77
C GLU A 152 -16.64 -12.83 -3.35
N TRP A 153 -16.82 -11.52 -3.57
CA TRP A 153 -18.07 -10.98 -4.12
C TRP A 153 -18.39 -11.55 -5.51
N ASN A 154 -17.34 -11.84 -6.30
CA ASN A 154 -17.47 -12.38 -7.65
C ASN A 154 -17.84 -13.87 -7.70
N LEU A 155 -17.54 -14.66 -6.66
CA LEU A 155 -17.90 -16.09 -6.64
C LEU A 155 -19.31 -16.37 -6.09
N GLY A 156 -19.82 -15.53 -5.18
CA GLY A 156 -21.07 -15.79 -4.47
C GLY A 156 -22.31 -15.05 -5.00
N ALA A 157 -22.15 -13.82 -5.47
CA ALA A 157 -23.26 -12.96 -5.86
C ALA A 157 -23.48 -12.96 -7.38
N ARG A 158 -23.75 -14.13 -7.95
CA ARG A 158 -24.27 -14.29 -9.33
C ARG A 158 -25.73 -13.84 -9.45
N THR A 159 -26.15 -12.86 -8.64
CA THR A 159 -27.39 -12.13 -8.84
C THR A 159 -27.26 -11.33 -10.12
N LYS A 160 -27.97 -11.79 -11.15
CA LYS A 160 -28.13 -11.27 -12.52
C LYS A 160 -28.51 -9.78 -12.67
N TYR A 161 -28.33 -8.95 -11.65
CA TYR A 161 -28.66 -7.55 -11.70
C TYR A 161 -27.46 -6.76 -12.21
N SER A 162 -27.50 -6.46 -13.51
CA SER A 162 -26.89 -5.28 -14.14
C SER A 162 -25.59 -4.80 -13.50
N LEU A 163 -24.44 -5.25 -14.02
CA LEU A 163 -23.21 -4.45 -13.94
C LEU A 163 -23.62 -3.01 -14.24
N ASN A 164 -23.30 -2.08 -13.33
CA ASN A 164 -23.70 -0.70 -13.48
C ASN A 164 -23.18 -0.21 -14.86
N SER A 165 -23.87 0.75 -15.49
CA SER A 165 -23.46 1.23 -16.82
C SER A 165 -22.01 1.70 -16.87
N ARG A 166 -21.47 2.12 -15.72
CA ARG A 166 -20.10 2.61 -15.55
C ARG A 166 -19.05 1.51 -15.62
N GLU A 167 -19.21 0.39 -14.92
CA GLU A 167 -18.27 -0.74 -14.94
C GLU A 167 -18.18 -1.37 -16.34
N ARG A 168 -19.32 -1.44 -17.05
CA ARG A 168 -19.32 -1.87 -18.45
C ARG A 168 -18.55 -0.92 -19.35
N GLU A 169 -18.68 0.39 -19.13
CA GLU A 169 -17.97 1.40 -19.89
C GLU A 169 -16.47 1.41 -19.54
N PHE A 170 -16.10 1.30 -18.26
CA PHE A 170 -14.73 1.12 -17.79
C PHE A 170 -14.06 -0.09 -18.46
N ARG A 171 -14.69 -1.27 -18.39
CA ARG A 171 -14.16 -2.48 -19.06
C ARG A 171 -14.03 -2.28 -20.57
N LYS A 172 -15.03 -1.67 -21.21
CA LYS A 172 -15.01 -1.43 -22.66
C LYS A 172 -13.86 -0.50 -23.06
N GLN A 173 -13.62 0.58 -22.30
CA GLN A 173 -12.52 1.49 -22.56
C GLN A 173 -11.17 0.78 -22.38
N LEU A 174 -11.01 -0.04 -21.34
CA LEU A 174 -9.80 -0.84 -21.14
C LEU A 174 -9.57 -1.86 -22.28
N LEU A 175 -10.63 -2.53 -22.76
CA LEU A 175 -10.53 -3.42 -23.92
C LEU A 175 -9.99 -2.70 -25.15
N GLN A 176 -10.53 -1.52 -25.46
CA GLN A 176 -10.08 -0.74 -26.61
C GLN A 176 -8.65 -0.25 -26.43
N ARG A 177 -8.30 0.26 -25.26
CA ARG A 177 -6.96 0.75 -24.94
C ARG A 177 -5.93 -0.36 -25.02
N ASP A 178 -6.18 -1.49 -24.37
CA ASP A 178 -5.20 -2.58 -24.22
C ASP A 178 -5.26 -3.60 -25.39
N GLY A 179 -5.90 -3.23 -26.51
CA GLY A 179 -5.94 -4.07 -27.71
C GLY A 179 -6.66 -5.40 -27.53
N TYR A 180 -7.65 -5.44 -26.64
CA TYR A 180 -8.41 -6.64 -26.26
C TYR A 180 -7.50 -7.78 -25.74
N ARG A 181 -6.36 -7.44 -25.14
CA ARG A 181 -5.36 -8.40 -24.66
C ARG A 181 -5.08 -8.21 -23.19
N CYS A 182 -4.85 -9.31 -22.50
CA CYS A 182 -4.35 -9.25 -21.13
C CYS A 182 -2.95 -8.64 -21.16
N ILE A 183 -2.76 -7.53 -20.46
CA ILE A 183 -1.48 -6.79 -20.43
C ILE A 183 -0.30 -7.66 -19.97
N VAL A 184 -0.59 -8.75 -19.24
CA VAL A 184 0.42 -9.69 -18.76
C VAL A 184 0.49 -10.96 -19.57
N THR A 185 -0.60 -11.64 -19.92
CA THR A 185 -0.49 -12.97 -20.58
C THR A 185 -0.59 -12.91 -22.10
N ASP A 186 -0.95 -11.74 -22.66
CA ASP A 186 -1.30 -11.55 -24.07
C ASP A 186 -2.50 -12.41 -24.53
N SER A 187 -3.22 -12.99 -23.58
CA SER A 187 -4.49 -13.69 -23.81
C SER A 187 -5.50 -12.73 -24.43
N VAL A 188 -6.22 -13.20 -25.45
CA VAL A 188 -7.18 -12.39 -26.21
C VAL A 188 -8.58 -12.47 -25.58
N ASP A 189 -9.27 -11.34 -25.49
CA ASP A 189 -10.66 -11.28 -25.02
C ASP A 189 -11.65 -11.84 -26.05
N GLU A 190 -12.72 -12.47 -25.58
CA GLU A 190 -13.82 -12.95 -26.44
C GLU A 190 -14.50 -11.84 -27.25
N ALA A 191 -14.45 -10.58 -26.79
CA ALA A 191 -15.04 -9.44 -27.49
C ALA A 191 -14.13 -8.87 -28.59
N HIS A 192 -12.97 -9.48 -28.87
CA HIS A 192 -12.03 -8.98 -29.89
C HIS A 192 -12.68 -8.93 -31.29
N PRO A 193 -12.72 -7.78 -31.99
CA PRO A 193 -13.49 -7.62 -33.24
C PRO A 193 -13.06 -8.53 -34.40
N ASN A 194 -11.77 -8.88 -34.47
CA ASN A 194 -11.20 -9.74 -35.52
C ASN A 194 -10.99 -11.20 -35.07
N HIS A 195 -11.75 -11.71 -34.11
CA HIS A 195 -11.68 -13.13 -33.74
C HIS A 195 -12.08 -14.01 -34.94
N GLN A 196 -11.13 -14.80 -35.47
CA GLN A 196 -11.29 -15.58 -36.70
C GLN A 196 -11.47 -17.08 -36.39
N GLY A 197 -12.52 -17.42 -35.65
CA GLY A 197 -13.11 -18.76 -35.71
C GLY A 197 -12.96 -19.64 -34.46
N PRO A 198 -13.56 -20.85 -34.48
CA PRO A 198 -13.87 -21.66 -33.30
C PRO A 198 -12.66 -22.30 -32.59
N TYR A 199 -11.43 -21.99 -33.01
CA TYR A 199 -10.19 -22.59 -32.49
C TYR A 199 -9.28 -21.60 -31.76
N ASP A 200 -9.59 -20.30 -31.76
CA ASP A 200 -8.85 -19.35 -30.93
C ASP A 200 -9.27 -19.52 -29.47
N VAL A 201 -8.31 -19.80 -28.59
CA VAL A 201 -8.55 -19.80 -27.14
C VAL A 201 -8.72 -18.34 -26.70
N VAL A 202 -9.97 -17.92 -26.60
CA VAL A 202 -10.37 -16.61 -26.05
C VAL A 202 -10.68 -16.72 -24.57
N TYR A 203 -10.52 -15.60 -23.86
CA TYR A 203 -10.75 -15.50 -22.42
C TYR A 203 -11.73 -14.38 -22.13
N GLU A 204 -12.45 -14.48 -21.00
CA GLU A 204 -13.18 -13.33 -20.47
C GLU A 204 -12.22 -12.46 -19.65
N LEU A 205 -11.65 -11.43 -20.27
CA LEU A 205 -10.80 -10.47 -19.59
C LEU A 205 -11.63 -9.49 -18.76
N LYS A 206 -11.05 -9.05 -17.65
CA LYS A 206 -11.71 -8.16 -16.69
C LYS A 206 -10.88 -6.89 -16.50
N GLY A 207 -11.57 -5.76 -16.42
CA GLY A 207 -10.97 -4.53 -15.91
C GLY A 207 -10.64 -4.72 -14.43
N CYS A 208 -9.40 -4.40 -14.06
CA CYS A 208 -8.91 -4.46 -12.69
C CYS A 208 -8.48 -3.05 -12.29
N HIS A 209 -9.05 -2.54 -11.19
CA HIS A 209 -8.59 -1.28 -10.61
C HIS A 209 -7.20 -1.46 -9.99
N ILE A 210 -6.33 -0.45 -10.11
CA ILE A 210 -5.00 -0.44 -9.49
C ILE A 210 -5.14 -0.07 -8.01
N ILE A 211 -5.76 1.07 -7.73
CA ILE A 211 -6.22 1.45 -6.40
C ILE A 211 -7.69 1.10 -6.28
N GLN A 212 -8.01 0.28 -5.29
CA GLN A 212 -9.36 -0.25 -5.13
C GLN A 212 -10.32 0.80 -4.58
N GLN A 213 -11.57 0.73 -5.01
CA GLN A 213 -12.60 1.69 -4.65
C GLN A 213 -12.88 1.77 -3.14
N ALA A 214 -12.74 0.66 -2.41
CA ALA A 214 -12.97 0.70 -0.95
C ALA A 214 -11.92 1.53 -0.20
N ILE A 215 -10.78 1.84 -0.83
CA ILE A 215 -9.82 2.79 -0.31
C ILE A 215 -10.37 4.21 -0.49
N ALA A 216 -10.97 4.53 -1.65
CA ALA A 216 -11.43 5.87 -2.00
C ALA A 216 -12.82 6.27 -1.45
N ILE A 217 -13.64 5.33 -0.97
CA ILE A 217 -14.99 5.67 -0.48
C ILE A 217 -14.97 5.95 1.04
N HIS A 218 -15.04 7.23 1.38
CA HIS A 218 -15.06 7.75 2.76
C HIS A 218 -16.44 7.89 3.39
N ASN A 219 -17.48 7.96 2.57
CA ASN A 219 -18.78 8.44 3.01
C ASN A 219 -19.74 7.28 3.28
N SER A 220 -19.54 6.57 4.39
CA SER A 220 -20.67 5.92 5.05
C SER A 220 -21.10 6.79 6.22
N GLU A 221 -22.11 7.63 5.99
CA GLU A 221 -22.86 8.28 7.07
C GLU A 221 -23.26 7.19 8.09
N GLY A 222 -22.67 7.23 9.29
CA GLY A 222 -23.11 6.37 10.41
C GLY A 222 -22.04 5.60 11.20
N ASP A 223 -20.78 5.52 10.77
CA ASP A 223 -19.71 4.85 11.55
C ASP A 223 -18.46 5.74 11.72
N GLN A 224 -18.31 6.32 12.91
CA GLN A 224 -17.21 7.20 13.27
C GLN A 224 -15.85 6.50 13.21
N ASP A 225 -15.78 5.20 13.53
CA ASP A 225 -14.52 4.44 13.53
C ASP A 225 -14.02 4.22 12.10
N VAL A 226 -14.93 3.92 11.18
CA VAL A 226 -14.61 3.79 9.75
C VAL A 226 -14.10 5.12 9.20
N SER A 227 -14.74 6.24 9.59
CA SER A 227 -14.29 7.58 9.20
C SER A 227 -12.88 7.89 9.72
N ASN A 228 -12.61 7.65 11.01
CA ASN A 228 -11.30 7.90 11.62
C ASN A 228 -10.20 7.03 11.01
N SER A 229 -10.49 5.74 10.75
CA SER A 229 -9.55 4.84 10.09
C SER A 229 -9.24 5.31 8.67
N ALA A 230 -10.25 5.74 7.92
CA ALA A 230 -10.07 6.21 6.56
C ALA A 230 -9.25 7.52 6.51
N VAL A 231 -9.52 8.49 7.40
CA VAL A 231 -8.69 9.71 7.52
C VAL A 231 -7.23 9.36 7.79
N THR A 232 -6.98 8.45 8.74
CA THR A 232 -5.62 7.99 9.07
C THR A 232 -4.95 7.31 7.87
N THR A 233 -5.69 6.48 7.14
CA THR A 233 -5.23 5.80 5.92
C THR A 233 -4.75 6.81 4.89
N PHE A 234 -5.53 7.87 4.65
CA PHE A 234 -5.23 8.89 3.64
C PHE A 234 -4.09 9.79 4.05
N ASP A 235 -4.01 10.16 5.33
CA ASP A 235 -2.87 10.93 5.83
C ASP A 235 -1.57 10.16 5.64
N ILE A 236 -1.55 8.85 5.93
CA ILE A 236 -0.40 7.99 5.69
C ILE A 236 -0.12 7.92 4.19
N LEU A 237 -1.12 7.58 3.36
CA LEU A 237 -0.96 7.39 1.93
C LEU A 237 -0.47 8.67 1.23
N ARG A 238 -1.05 9.83 1.56
CA ARG A 238 -0.69 11.14 1.01
C ARG A 238 0.78 11.43 1.26
N ASN A 239 1.23 11.27 2.49
CA ASN A 239 2.63 11.55 2.83
C ASN A 239 3.59 10.49 2.28
N TYR A 240 3.24 9.21 2.38
CA TYR A 240 4.07 8.10 1.93
C TYR A 240 4.27 8.08 0.42
N ALA A 241 3.21 8.33 -0.34
CA ALA A 241 3.25 8.42 -1.80
C ALA A 241 3.55 9.84 -2.32
N SER A 242 3.74 10.81 -1.42
CA SER A 242 3.98 12.23 -1.76
C SER A 242 2.92 12.80 -2.70
N LEU A 243 1.66 12.46 -2.44
CA LEU A 243 0.51 12.96 -3.21
C LEU A 243 0.18 14.38 -2.78
N SER A 244 -0.13 15.24 -3.76
CA SER A 244 -0.71 16.54 -3.47
C SER A 244 -2.19 16.38 -3.04
N PRO A 245 -2.77 17.38 -2.36
CA PRO A 245 -4.21 17.37 -2.06
C PRO A 245 -5.08 17.18 -3.30
N GLU A 246 -4.67 17.75 -4.44
CA GLU A 246 -5.37 17.62 -5.72
C GLU A 246 -5.32 16.18 -6.26
N ALA A 247 -4.18 15.49 -6.12
CA ALA A 247 -4.04 14.10 -6.56
C ALA A 247 -4.90 13.14 -5.73
N ILE A 248 -5.15 13.46 -4.45
CA ILE A 248 -6.08 12.72 -3.60
C ILE A 248 -7.52 12.93 -4.07
N GLN A 249 -7.92 14.18 -4.31
CA GLN A 249 -9.26 14.48 -4.82
C GLN A 249 -9.50 13.82 -6.18
N GLU A 250 -8.49 13.84 -7.06
CA GLU A 250 -8.55 13.19 -8.37
C GLU A 250 -8.75 11.67 -8.26
N LEU A 251 -8.12 11.03 -7.26
CA LEU A 251 -8.30 9.60 -7.00
C LEU A 251 -9.74 9.26 -6.59
N GLU A 252 -10.36 10.10 -5.76
CA GLU A 252 -11.76 9.94 -5.36
C GLU A 252 -12.72 10.12 -6.53
N ASP A 253 -12.52 11.19 -7.30
CA ASP A 253 -13.41 11.58 -8.40
C ASP A 253 -13.33 10.61 -9.60
N ASN A 254 -12.14 10.04 -9.85
CA ASN A 254 -11.82 9.27 -11.05
C ASN A 254 -11.49 7.80 -10.75
N ILE A 255 -12.01 7.25 -9.65
CA ILE A 255 -11.70 5.87 -9.25
C ILE A 255 -12.12 4.83 -10.31
N GLU A 256 -13.17 5.10 -11.07
CA GLU A 256 -13.70 4.27 -12.16
C GLU A 256 -13.15 4.68 -13.56
N ASP A 257 -12.18 5.58 -13.63
CA ASP A 257 -11.55 6.01 -14.89
C ASP A 257 -10.52 4.96 -15.37
N PRO A 258 -10.38 4.71 -16.69
CA PRO A 258 -9.34 3.83 -17.23
C PRO A 258 -7.91 4.13 -16.74
N TYR A 259 -7.62 5.36 -16.35
CA TYR A 259 -6.35 5.77 -15.73
C TYR A 259 -6.04 4.99 -14.43
N ASN A 260 -7.05 4.51 -13.71
CA ASN A 260 -6.90 3.62 -12.55
C ASN A 260 -7.12 2.14 -12.92
N GLY A 261 -7.11 1.78 -14.20
CA GLY A 261 -7.50 0.45 -14.67
C GLY A 261 -6.47 -0.26 -15.53
N ILE A 262 -6.41 -1.58 -15.43
CA ILE A 262 -5.65 -2.48 -16.31
C ILE A 262 -6.51 -3.68 -16.73
N LEU A 263 -6.28 -4.21 -17.93
CA LEU A 263 -7.01 -5.37 -18.43
C LEU A 263 -6.27 -6.69 -18.14
N LEU A 264 -6.89 -7.57 -17.35
CA LEU A 264 -6.28 -8.81 -16.90
C LEU A 264 -7.18 -10.03 -17.15
N ALA A 265 -6.56 -11.17 -17.45
CA ALA A 265 -7.20 -12.47 -17.36
C ALA A 265 -7.48 -12.81 -15.88
N VAL A 266 -8.36 -13.80 -15.63
CA VAL A 266 -8.84 -14.15 -14.29
C VAL A 266 -7.70 -14.45 -13.30
N ASP A 267 -6.73 -15.30 -13.67
CA ASP A 267 -5.64 -15.67 -12.75
C ASP A 267 -4.68 -14.51 -12.47
N PRO A 268 -4.12 -13.80 -13.49
CA PRO A 268 -3.31 -12.60 -13.26
C PRO A 268 -4.01 -11.56 -12.40
N ARG A 269 -5.31 -11.33 -12.64
CA ARG A 269 -6.13 -10.41 -11.84
C ARG A 269 -6.13 -10.81 -10.37
N TYR A 270 -6.42 -12.08 -10.09
CA TYR A 270 -6.45 -12.59 -8.72
C TYR A 270 -5.12 -12.37 -7.99
N GLY A 271 -4.00 -12.65 -8.66
CA GLY A 271 -2.66 -12.41 -8.12
C GLY A 271 -2.36 -10.92 -7.90
N PHE A 272 -2.81 -10.05 -8.82
CA PHE A 272 -2.57 -8.61 -8.76
C PHE A 272 -3.33 -7.97 -7.61
N GLU A 273 -4.63 -8.28 -7.50
CA GLU A 273 -5.49 -7.79 -6.42
C GLU A 273 -4.90 -8.21 -5.07
N ARG A 274 -4.44 -9.47 -4.93
CA ARG A 274 -3.84 -9.99 -3.68
C ARG A 274 -2.37 -9.62 -3.46
N PHE A 275 -1.82 -8.68 -4.22
CA PHE A 275 -0.42 -8.24 -4.10
C PHE A 275 0.61 -9.37 -4.20
N GLN A 276 0.29 -10.44 -4.92
CA GLN A 276 1.22 -11.56 -5.19
C GLN A 276 2.22 -11.20 -6.30
N TRP A 277 1.87 -10.22 -7.11
CA TRP A 277 2.77 -9.59 -8.07
C TRP A 277 2.38 -8.12 -8.26
N CYS A 278 3.28 -7.32 -8.81
CA CYS A 278 3.05 -5.92 -9.15
C CYS A 278 3.79 -5.51 -10.43
N LEU A 279 3.52 -4.29 -10.89
CA LEU A 279 4.22 -3.64 -11.99
C LEU A 279 5.21 -2.62 -11.42
N GLN A 280 6.50 -2.91 -11.54
CA GLN A 280 7.57 -2.02 -11.08
C GLN A 280 8.01 -1.10 -12.21
N GLU A 281 8.05 0.21 -11.95
CA GLU A 281 8.51 1.22 -12.90
C GLU A 281 9.93 0.92 -13.40
N THR A 282 10.19 1.22 -14.67
CA THR A 282 11.52 1.08 -15.30
C THR A 282 12.02 2.45 -15.76
N GLU A 283 13.25 2.51 -16.27
CA GLU A 283 13.80 3.73 -16.87
C GLU A 283 13.06 4.15 -18.15
N THR A 284 12.35 3.23 -18.79
CA THR A 284 11.55 3.52 -19.99
C THR A 284 10.15 3.91 -19.57
N ARG A 285 9.72 5.10 -19.99
CA ARG A 285 8.38 5.63 -19.77
C ARG A 285 7.32 4.62 -20.24
N ASP A 286 6.26 4.45 -19.45
CA ASP A 286 5.11 3.57 -19.73
C ASP A 286 5.48 2.08 -19.86
N ARG A 287 6.71 1.70 -19.48
CA ARG A 287 7.18 0.32 -19.42
C ARG A 287 7.48 -0.10 -17.99
N TYR A 288 6.98 -1.26 -17.62
CA TYR A 288 7.02 -1.79 -16.27
C TYR A 288 7.55 -3.22 -16.27
N LYS A 289 8.34 -3.57 -15.25
CA LYS A 289 8.77 -4.94 -14.99
C LYS A 289 7.73 -5.64 -14.13
N VAL A 290 7.29 -6.83 -14.53
CA VAL A 290 6.46 -7.68 -13.67
C VAL A 290 7.32 -8.26 -12.56
N LYS A 291 6.96 -7.97 -11.29
CA LYS A 291 7.63 -8.50 -10.12
C LYS A 291 6.70 -9.43 -9.36
N ILE A 292 7.11 -10.68 -9.18
CA ILE A 292 6.34 -11.74 -8.50
C ILE A 292 6.96 -12.01 -7.13
N TYR A 293 6.13 -12.05 -6.08
CA TYR A 293 6.60 -12.22 -4.69
C TYR A 293 6.38 -13.63 -4.11
N GLY A 294 5.65 -14.51 -4.79
CA GLY A 294 5.31 -15.85 -4.28
C GLY A 294 5.38 -16.95 -5.32
N ARG A 295 5.44 -18.21 -4.85
CA ARG A 295 5.57 -19.41 -5.70
C ARG A 295 4.27 -19.90 -6.33
N VAL A 296 3.11 -19.37 -5.93
CA VAL A 296 1.85 -20.05 -6.18
C VAL A 296 0.79 -19.07 -6.70
N TYR A 297 0.36 -19.31 -7.94
CA TYR A 297 -0.87 -18.80 -8.56
C TYR A 297 -0.93 -17.36 -9.09
N GLY A 298 0.15 -16.57 -9.00
CA GLY A 298 0.08 -15.16 -9.41
C GLY A 298 -0.28 -14.97 -10.89
N ILE A 299 0.34 -15.74 -11.79
CA ILE A 299 0.11 -15.74 -13.24
C ILE A 299 0.35 -17.18 -13.73
N HIS A 300 -0.69 -17.92 -14.14
CA HIS A 300 -0.53 -19.30 -14.61
C HIS A 300 0.51 -19.38 -15.74
N GLY A 301 1.49 -20.28 -15.60
CA GLY A 301 2.51 -20.53 -16.62
C GLY A 301 3.73 -19.60 -16.62
N MET A 302 3.79 -18.59 -15.75
CA MET A 302 5.00 -17.76 -15.57
C MET A 302 5.84 -18.25 -14.38
N ALA A 303 7.12 -18.50 -14.62
CA ALA A 303 8.07 -18.75 -13.55
C ALA A 303 8.48 -17.43 -12.87
N TRP A 304 8.78 -17.48 -11.58
CA TRP A 304 9.34 -16.34 -10.82
C TRP A 304 10.65 -15.78 -11.40
N THR A 305 11.35 -16.55 -12.23
CA THR A 305 12.57 -16.16 -12.95
C THR A 305 12.29 -15.40 -14.24
N ASP A 306 11.05 -15.41 -14.74
CA ASP A 306 10.72 -14.81 -16.02
C ASP A 306 10.71 -13.29 -15.86
N SER A 307 11.70 -12.63 -16.45
CA SER A 307 11.72 -11.17 -16.52
C SER A 307 10.78 -10.70 -17.62
N LYS A 308 9.50 -10.55 -17.28
CA LYS A 308 8.49 -10.01 -18.18
C LYS A 308 8.38 -8.50 -18.04
N PHE A 309 8.17 -7.84 -19.17
CA PHE A 309 7.86 -6.41 -19.23
C PHE A 309 6.46 -6.21 -19.79
N VAL A 310 5.78 -5.19 -19.30
CA VAL A 310 4.53 -4.65 -19.82
C VAL A 310 4.83 -3.26 -20.35
N GLU A 311 4.38 -2.96 -21.56
CA GLU A 311 4.45 -1.61 -22.14
C GLU A 311 3.03 -1.17 -22.46
N PHE A 312 2.60 -0.06 -21.87
CA PHE A 312 1.25 0.46 -22.09
C PHE A 312 1.21 1.35 -23.32
N LYS A 313 0.19 1.14 -24.15
CA LYS A 313 -0.10 1.91 -25.35
C LYS A 313 -1.61 1.94 -25.58
N ASP A 314 -2.14 3.05 -26.08
CA ASP A 314 -3.53 3.12 -26.52
C ASP A 314 -3.68 2.51 -27.92
N HIS A 315 -4.43 1.42 -28.01
CA HIS A 315 -4.80 0.74 -29.25
C HIS A 315 -6.20 1.12 -29.75
N SER A 316 -6.89 2.08 -29.11
CA SER A 316 -8.30 2.40 -29.40
C SER A 316 -8.58 2.80 -30.84
N GLU A 317 -7.60 3.42 -31.53
CA GLU A 317 -7.70 3.79 -32.96
C GLU A 317 -7.73 2.58 -33.89
N GLU A 318 -7.13 1.45 -33.49
CA GLU A 318 -7.06 0.22 -34.32
C GLU A 318 -8.44 -0.43 -34.50
N PHE A 319 -9.37 -0.17 -33.59
CA PHE A 319 -10.69 -0.80 -33.53
C PHE A 319 -11.84 0.16 -33.87
N ARG A 320 -11.56 1.36 -34.39
CA ARG A 320 -12.61 2.29 -34.83
C ARG A 320 -13.25 1.79 -36.12
N ALA A 321 -14.56 1.55 -36.05
CA ALA A 321 -15.34 0.91 -37.10
C ALA A 321 -15.56 1.75 -38.37
N ASP A 322 -15.12 3.01 -38.42
CA ASP A 322 -15.43 3.88 -39.57
C ASP A 322 -14.24 4.77 -39.99
N LYS A 323 -13.66 4.47 -41.16
CA LYS A 323 -12.73 5.38 -41.87
C LYS A 323 -13.46 6.58 -42.49
N GLY A 324 -14.79 6.63 -42.41
CA GLY A 324 -15.65 7.65 -43.00
C GLY A 324 -16.15 8.75 -42.04
N GLU A 325 -16.02 8.59 -40.72
CA GLU A 325 -16.40 9.67 -39.79
C GLU A 325 -15.41 10.84 -39.89
N SER A 326 -15.95 12.06 -39.96
CA SER A 326 -15.14 13.28 -40.13
C SER A 326 -14.02 13.37 -39.08
N LEU A 327 -12.84 13.87 -39.48
CA LEU A 327 -11.67 14.12 -38.61
C LEU A 327 -12.01 14.85 -37.30
N ARG A 328 -13.14 15.58 -37.25
CA ARG A 328 -13.60 16.32 -36.07
C ARG A 328 -14.22 15.45 -34.96
N LYS A 329 -14.47 14.17 -35.23
CA LYS A 329 -15.09 13.23 -34.29
C LYS A 329 -14.15 12.09 -33.87
N ARG A 330 -12.84 12.23 -34.14
CA ARG A 330 -11.83 11.35 -33.54
C ARG A 330 -12.01 11.41 -32.03
N GLY A 331 -12.41 10.28 -31.45
CA GLY A 331 -12.55 10.14 -30.00
C GLY A 331 -11.24 10.50 -29.31
N ARG A 332 -11.33 11.00 -28.08
CA ARG A 332 -10.15 11.27 -27.26
C ARG A 332 -9.39 9.96 -27.02
N GLU A 333 -8.07 10.06 -26.97
CA GLU A 333 -7.18 8.97 -26.53
C GLU A 333 -7.66 8.45 -25.17
N ILE A 334 -7.66 7.12 -24.99
CA ILE A 334 -8.03 6.53 -23.70
C ILE A 334 -6.79 6.59 -22.81
N PRO A 335 -6.88 7.16 -21.59
CA PRO A 335 -5.70 7.37 -20.76
C PRO A 335 -5.02 6.04 -20.38
N LEU A 336 -3.69 6.04 -20.47
CA LEU A 336 -2.83 4.97 -19.95
C LEU A 336 -2.91 4.92 -18.41
N PRO A 337 -2.55 3.81 -17.77
CA PRO A 337 -2.60 3.74 -16.31
C PRO A 337 -1.69 4.76 -15.62
N ASN A 338 -2.14 5.27 -14.47
CA ASN A 338 -1.36 6.20 -13.66
C ASN A 338 -0.06 5.57 -13.16
N PRO A 339 1.12 6.09 -13.51
CA PRO A 339 2.39 5.62 -12.95
C PRO A 339 2.43 5.72 -11.42
N CYS A 340 1.81 6.75 -10.83
CA CYS A 340 1.74 6.93 -9.39
C CYS A 340 0.91 5.84 -8.70
N TYR A 341 -0.23 5.44 -9.27
CA TYR A 341 -1.05 4.36 -8.70
C TYR A 341 -0.33 3.01 -8.81
N LEU A 342 0.39 2.78 -9.92
CA LEU A 342 1.24 1.60 -10.07
C LEU A 342 2.38 1.57 -9.05
N ARG A 343 3.03 2.71 -8.77
CA ARG A 343 4.05 2.82 -7.71
C ARG A 343 3.48 2.52 -6.33
N ILE A 344 2.31 3.07 -5.99
CA ILE A 344 1.63 2.80 -4.73
C ILE A 344 1.34 1.30 -4.58
N HIS A 345 0.73 0.69 -5.60
CA HIS A 345 0.45 -0.75 -5.59
C HIS A 345 1.72 -1.58 -5.44
N ALA A 346 2.77 -1.23 -6.20
CA ALA A 346 4.05 -1.94 -6.15
C ALA A 346 4.76 -1.83 -4.80
N ALA A 347 4.71 -0.65 -4.17
CA ALA A 347 5.26 -0.42 -2.84
C ALA A 347 4.48 -1.21 -1.79
N VAL A 348 3.14 -1.14 -1.78
CA VAL A 348 2.30 -1.92 -0.85
C VAL A 348 2.52 -3.42 -1.04
N ALA A 349 2.61 -3.90 -2.28
CA ALA A 349 2.95 -5.30 -2.55
C ALA A 349 4.31 -5.69 -1.97
N GLY A 350 5.31 -4.83 -2.17
CA GLY A 350 6.63 -5.00 -1.60
C GLY A 350 6.60 -5.10 -0.08
N ILE A 351 5.90 -4.16 0.58
CA ILE A 351 5.79 -4.12 2.05
C ILE A 351 5.09 -5.35 2.59
N LEU A 352 3.93 -5.73 2.04
CA LEU A 352 3.15 -6.87 2.50
C LEU A 352 3.96 -8.18 2.45
N ASN A 353 4.79 -8.35 1.42
CA ASN A 353 5.62 -9.53 1.25
C ASN A 353 6.92 -9.47 2.06
N MET A 354 7.61 -8.34 2.06
CA MET A 354 8.88 -8.16 2.78
C MET A 354 8.70 -8.22 4.30
N SER A 355 7.61 -7.65 4.83
CA SER A 355 7.34 -7.65 6.28
C SER A 355 6.63 -8.90 6.80
N GLY A 356 6.12 -9.75 5.91
CA GLY A 356 5.23 -10.86 6.26
C GLY A 356 3.80 -10.43 6.65
N ALA A 357 3.46 -9.14 6.62
CA ALA A 357 2.12 -8.64 6.94
C ALA A 357 1.02 -9.26 6.05
N GLY A 358 1.30 -9.51 4.77
CA GLY A 358 0.33 -10.17 3.88
C GLY A 358 -0.02 -11.59 4.33
N LYS A 359 0.98 -12.37 4.77
CA LYS A 359 0.77 -13.72 5.31
C LYS A 359 0.02 -13.66 6.65
N PHE A 360 0.38 -12.70 7.51
CA PHE A 360 -0.29 -12.46 8.78
C PHE A 360 -1.80 -12.20 8.57
N PHE A 361 -2.16 -11.33 7.63
CA PHE A 361 -3.56 -11.07 7.30
C PHE A 361 -4.26 -12.28 6.67
N ASP A 362 -3.61 -13.00 5.74
CA ASP A 362 -4.16 -14.22 5.15
C ASP A 362 -4.52 -15.26 6.23
N GLU A 363 -3.69 -15.42 7.26
CA GLU A 363 -3.95 -16.32 8.40
C GLU A 363 -5.16 -15.85 9.23
N LEU A 364 -5.23 -14.55 9.54
CA LEU A 364 -6.34 -13.96 10.28
C LEU A 364 -7.65 -14.08 9.51
N LEU A 365 -7.66 -13.75 8.22
CA LEU A 365 -8.85 -13.85 7.36
C LEU A 365 -9.26 -15.29 7.11
N LYS A 366 -8.31 -16.23 7.02
CA LYS A 366 -8.63 -17.66 6.97
C LYS A 366 -9.32 -18.13 8.25
N LYS A 367 -8.90 -17.62 9.41
CA LYS A 367 -9.45 -17.98 10.73
C LYS A 367 -10.83 -17.35 10.98
N PHE A 368 -11.04 -16.11 10.56
CA PHE A 368 -12.22 -15.31 10.95
C PHE A 368 -13.11 -14.87 9.78
N GLY A 369 -12.58 -14.74 8.56
CA GLY A 369 -13.28 -14.15 7.41
C GLY A 369 -14.38 -15.02 6.79
N ARG A 370 -14.38 -16.35 7.02
CA ARG A 370 -15.38 -17.27 6.45
C ARG A 370 -16.67 -17.40 7.27
N GLN A 371 -16.86 -16.61 8.31
CA GLN A 371 -18.09 -16.67 9.09
C GLN A 371 -19.27 -16.16 8.26
N LYS A 372 -20.18 -17.08 7.92
CA LYS A 372 -21.40 -16.81 7.15
C LYS A 372 -22.21 -15.72 7.84
N GLY A 373 -22.35 -14.56 7.20
CA GLY A 373 -23.09 -13.41 7.73
C GLY A 373 -22.25 -12.29 8.34
N CYS A 374 -20.92 -12.38 8.36
CA CYS A 374 -20.08 -11.22 8.66
C CYS A 374 -20.17 -10.20 7.50
N SER A 375 -20.55 -8.97 7.81
CA SER A 375 -20.43 -7.84 6.89
C SER A 375 -18.98 -7.67 6.46
N ALA A 376 -18.75 -7.23 5.21
CA ALA A 376 -17.42 -6.90 4.73
C ALA A 376 -16.75 -5.91 5.71
N VAL A 377 -15.60 -6.29 6.25
CA VAL A 377 -14.88 -5.49 7.24
C VAL A 377 -14.15 -4.38 6.49
N ARG A 378 -14.35 -3.13 6.91
CA ARG A 378 -13.82 -1.93 6.23
C ARG A 378 -12.72 -1.21 7.00
N SER A 379 -12.49 -1.60 8.25
CA SER A 379 -11.47 -1.02 9.11
C SER A 379 -10.92 -2.09 10.05
N TRP A 380 -9.73 -1.84 10.60
CA TRP A 380 -9.15 -2.72 11.61
C TRP A 380 -10.04 -2.79 12.85
N GLU A 381 -10.60 -1.67 13.31
CA GLU A 381 -11.53 -1.63 14.45
C GLU A 381 -12.78 -2.47 14.19
N GLY A 382 -13.30 -2.45 12.96
CA GLY A 382 -14.38 -3.33 12.53
C GLY A 382 -13.97 -4.81 12.57
N PHE A 383 -12.72 -5.11 12.21
CA PHE A 383 -12.16 -6.46 12.29
C PHE A 383 -12.04 -6.96 13.72
N ASP A 384 -11.52 -6.11 14.60
CA ASP A 384 -11.36 -6.39 16.03
C ASP A 384 -12.70 -6.76 16.66
N ARG A 385 -13.76 -5.97 16.40
CA ARG A 385 -15.12 -6.27 16.88
C ARG A 385 -15.65 -7.62 16.41
N VAL A 386 -15.37 -7.99 15.15
CA VAL A 386 -15.78 -9.30 14.60
C VAL A 386 -15.07 -10.42 15.35
N ILE A 387 -13.79 -10.25 15.66
CA ILE A 387 -13.02 -11.26 16.37
C ILE A 387 -13.41 -11.38 17.84
N GLU A 388 -13.59 -10.26 18.54
CA GLU A 388 -14.11 -10.23 19.91
C GLU A 388 -15.44 -10.98 19.99
N THR A 389 -16.35 -10.70 19.06
CA THR A 389 -17.64 -11.39 18.98
C THR A 389 -17.48 -12.89 18.73
N ALA A 390 -16.57 -13.29 17.84
CA ALA A 390 -16.30 -14.70 17.56
C ALA A 390 -15.71 -15.44 18.78
N ASN A 391 -14.82 -14.79 19.53
CA ASN A 391 -14.22 -15.33 20.75
C ASN A 391 -15.28 -15.50 21.85
N LEU A 392 -16.12 -14.49 22.09
CA LEU A 392 -17.22 -14.56 23.05
C LEU A 392 -18.21 -15.69 22.72
N ARG A 393 -18.55 -15.88 21.43
CA ARG A 393 -19.42 -16.99 21.00
C ARG A 393 -18.82 -18.35 21.30
N LYS A 394 -17.50 -18.51 21.09
CA LYS A 394 -16.78 -19.75 21.39
C LYS A 394 -16.78 -20.05 22.89
N GLU A 395 -16.57 -19.03 23.72
CA GLU A 395 -16.63 -19.19 25.19
C GLU A 395 -18.04 -19.55 25.65
N LEU A 396 -19.07 -18.88 25.13
CA LEU A 396 -20.48 -19.20 25.42
C LEU A 396 -20.85 -20.62 24.99
N SER A 397 -20.36 -21.09 23.84
CA SER A 397 -20.64 -22.47 23.39
C SER A 397 -20.01 -23.52 24.30
N ILE A 398 -18.84 -23.22 24.86
CA ILE A 398 -18.18 -24.10 25.85
C ILE A 398 -19.01 -24.14 27.15
N LEU A 399 -19.53 -22.98 27.59
CA LEU A 399 -20.35 -22.87 28.80
C LEU A 399 -21.74 -23.50 28.66
N MET A 400 -22.32 -23.52 27.45
CA MET A 400 -23.65 -24.06 27.18
C MET A 400 -23.69 -25.56 26.85
N CYS A 401 -22.56 -26.13 26.46
CA CYS A 401 -22.40 -27.58 26.28
C CYS A 401 -21.27 -28.10 27.18
N PRO A 402 -21.37 -27.94 28.51
CA PRO A 402 -20.45 -28.64 29.40
C PRO A 402 -20.69 -30.13 29.19
N GLU A 403 -19.65 -30.85 28.78
CA GLU A 403 -19.69 -32.28 28.43
C GLU A 403 -20.62 -33.08 29.36
N LEU A 404 -21.64 -33.72 28.77
CA LEU A 404 -22.51 -34.71 29.42
C LEU A 404 -21.81 -36.06 29.46
#